data_AF-A0A7V6VKJ0-F1
#
_entry.id   AF-A0A7V6VKJ0-F1
#
_cell.length_a   1.000
_cell.length_b   1.000
_cell.length_c   1.000
_cell.angle_alpha   90.00
_cell.angle_beta   90.00
_cell.angle_gamma   90.00
#
_symmetry.space_group_name_H-M   'P 1'
#
loop_
_entity.id
_entity.type
_entity.pdbx_description
1 polymer ?
#
loop_
_entity_poly.entity_id
_entity_poly.type
_entity_poly.pdbx_seq_one_letter_code
_entity_poly.pdbx_strand_id
1 'polypeptide(L)'
;MNTDVSNPTLTLVILAGVLVGVGVYLLLERSLTRIILGVSIASNGVNILFLVAGGSMGRPPLNAPENEVGMVDPLPQAFMLTAIVITLGTIAFVLAMAYRSWQLNGHDEVQDDLEDRRLARRAALDQVEERVTDDSGATLEEDAAAMVDETATDPERELVPAGGPLPEEREDPAERAQDAGLEPTQESREAGGHTAPGTDREEHATRAEGEDEGGERT
;
A
#
# COMPACT_ATOMS: atom_id res chain seq x y z
N MET A 1 -24.89 -28.94 18.96
CA MET A 1 -24.97 -27.66 18.23
C MET A 1 -25.57 -27.95 16.86
N ASN A 2 -26.90 -28.00 16.79
CA ASN A 2 -27.57 -27.96 15.49
C ASN A 2 -27.80 -26.49 15.20
N THR A 3 -27.20 -26.00 14.11
CA THR A 3 -27.51 -24.65 13.61
C THR A 3 -28.90 -24.66 13.01
N ASP A 4 -29.69 -23.61 13.27
CA ASP A 4 -30.95 -23.36 12.58
C ASP A 4 -30.69 -22.92 11.13
N VAL A 5 -30.23 -23.86 10.30
CA VAL A 5 -30.14 -23.67 8.84
C VAL A 5 -31.54 -23.43 8.22
N SER A 6 -32.59 -23.78 8.97
CA SER A 6 -33.98 -23.41 8.69
C SER A 6 -34.29 -21.91 8.81
N ASN A 7 -33.38 -21.08 9.34
CA ASN A 7 -33.53 -19.62 9.27
C ASN A 7 -33.18 -19.15 7.83
N PRO A 8 -34.16 -18.67 7.04
CA PRO A 8 -33.93 -18.33 5.63
C PRO A 8 -32.89 -17.22 5.45
N THR A 9 -32.85 -16.26 6.38
CA THR A 9 -31.90 -15.14 6.34
C THR A 9 -30.44 -15.62 6.50
N LEU A 10 -30.20 -16.61 7.37
CA LEU A 10 -28.86 -17.18 7.58
C LEU A 10 -28.37 -17.93 6.33
N THR A 11 -29.26 -18.67 5.66
CA THR A 11 -28.95 -19.33 4.38
C THR A 11 -28.62 -18.32 3.28
N LEU A 12 -29.35 -17.20 3.20
CA LEU A 12 -29.06 -16.11 2.25
C LEU A 12 -27.70 -15.43 2.53
N VAL A 13 -27.35 -15.19 3.80
CA VAL A 13 -26.04 -14.62 4.18
C VAL A 13 -24.89 -15.55 3.77
N ILE A 14 -25.01 -16.86 4.05
CA ILE A 14 -24.00 -17.84 3.65
C ILE A 14 -23.88 -17.89 2.12
N LEU A 15 -25.01 -17.91 1.39
CA LEU A 15 -25.02 -17.90 -0.07
C LEU A 15 -24.35 -16.64 -0.64
N ALA A 16 -24.68 -15.45 -0.12
CA ALA A 16 -24.06 -14.19 -0.51
C ALA A 16 -22.54 -14.21 -0.25
N GLY A 17 -22.11 -14.68 0.93
CA GLY A 17 -20.69 -14.84 1.27
C GLY A 17 -19.94 -15.79 0.35
N VAL A 18 -20.56 -16.92 -0.05
CA VAL A 18 -19.99 -17.86 -1.03
C VAL A 18 -19.91 -17.22 -2.42
N LEU A 19 -20.95 -16.50 -2.88
CA LEU A 19 -20.90 -15.79 -4.17
C LEU A 19 -19.81 -14.72 -4.20
N VAL A 20 -19.69 -13.91 -3.15
CA VAL A 20 -18.62 -12.90 -3.05
C VAL A 20 -17.25 -13.57 -2.98
N GLY A 21 -17.09 -14.65 -2.21
CA GLY A 21 -15.84 -15.41 -2.12
C GLY A 21 -15.41 -16.03 -3.45
N VAL A 22 -16.34 -16.65 -4.19
CA VAL A 22 -16.10 -17.18 -5.54
C VAL A 22 -15.80 -16.05 -6.53
N GLY A 23 -16.51 -14.93 -6.44
CA GLY A 23 -16.24 -13.75 -7.25
C GLY A 23 -14.84 -13.18 -7.04
N VAL A 24 -14.40 -13.03 -5.78
CA VAL A 24 -13.04 -12.60 -5.41
C VAL A 24 -11.99 -13.63 -5.85
N TYR A 25 -12.27 -14.93 -5.73
CA TYR A 25 -11.39 -15.97 -6.26
C TYR A 25 -11.18 -15.82 -7.78
N LEU A 26 -12.26 -15.59 -8.54
CA LEU A 26 -12.18 -15.38 -10.00
C LEU A 26 -11.51 -14.05 -10.39
N LEU A 27 -11.61 -13.00 -9.55
CA LEU A 27 -10.88 -11.74 -9.74
C LEU A 27 -9.36 -11.88 -9.60
N LEU A 28 -8.88 -12.92 -8.91
CA LEU A 28 -7.45 -13.22 -8.75
C LEU A 28 -6.86 -14.04 -9.91
N GLU A 29 -7.68 -14.44 -10.90
CA GLU A 29 -7.21 -15.21 -12.05
C GLU A 29 -6.71 -14.32 -13.19
N ARG A 30 -5.74 -14.81 -13.96
CA ARG A 30 -5.09 -14.04 -15.05
C ARG A 30 -5.93 -13.82 -16.31
N SER A 31 -7.10 -14.46 -16.44
CA SER A 31 -7.93 -14.34 -17.65
C SER A 31 -8.99 -13.27 -17.47
N LEU A 32 -9.06 -12.34 -18.42
CA LEU A 32 -9.98 -11.20 -18.39
C LEU A 32 -11.46 -11.66 -18.38
N THR A 33 -11.80 -12.72 -19.12
CA THR A 33 -13.11 -13.38 -19.09
C THR A 33 -13.45 -13.92 -17.70
N ARG A 34 -12.49 -14.53 -16.99
CA ARG A 34 -12.67 -15.00 -15.61
C ARG A 34 -12.82 -13.82 -14.63
N ILE A 35 -12.07 -12.74 -14.81
CA ILE A 35 -12.24 -11.48 -14.05
C ILE A 35 -13.66 -10.90 -14.26
N ILE A 36 -14.17 -10.83 -15.50
CA ILE A 36 -15.54 -10.36 -15.80
C ILE A 36 -16.60 -11.24 -15.12
N LEU A 37 -16.43 -12.57 -15.19
CA LEU A 37 -17.30 -13.52 -14.48
C LEU A 37 -17.21 -13.32 -12.95
N GLY A 38 -16.01 -13.04 -12.43
CA GLY A 38 -15.78 -12.71 -11.02
C GLY A 38 -16.54 -11.47 -10.55
N VAL A 39 -16.44 -10.36 -11.30
CA VAL A 39 -17.24 -9.13 -11.05
C VAL A 39 -18.74 -9.44 -11.10
N SER A 40 -19.18 -10.20 -12.11
CA SER A 40 -20.60 -10.55 -12.29
C SER A 40 -21.15 -11.37 -11.11
N ILE A 41 -20.44 -12.41 -10.68
CA ILE A 41 -20.84 -13.28 -9.57
C ILE A 41 -20.75 -12.53 -8.23
N ALA A 42 -19.68 -11.73 -8.01
CA ALA A 42 -19.54 -10.90 -6.82
C ALA A 42 -20.69 -9.88 -6.70
N SER A 43 -21.04 -9.19 -7.80
CA SER A 43 -22.15 -8.24 -7.81
C SER A 43 -23.50 -8.91 -7.50
N ASN A 44 -23.76 -10.12 -8.02
CA ASN A 44 -24.94 -10.89 -7.62
C ASN A 44 -24.93 -11.21 -6.11
N GLY A 45 -23.77 -11.55 -5.52
CA GLY A 45 -23.62 -11.73 -4.07
C GLY A 45 -23.90 -10.45 -3.26
N VAL A 46 -23.40 -9.31 -3.71
CA VAL A 46 -23.66 -7.99 -3.09
C VAL A 46 -25.14 -7.60 -3.19
N ASN A 47 -25.80 -7.90 -4.30
CA ASN A 47 -27.24 -7.68 -4.47
C ASN A 47 -28.07 -8.53 -3.49
N ILE A 48 -27.67 -9.78 -3.21
CA ILE A 48 -28.29 -10.59 -2.14
C ILE A 48 -28.02 -10.00 -0.75
N LEU A 49 -26.85 -9.40 -0.52
CA LEU A 49 -26.53 -8.72 0.75
C LEU A 49 -27.43 -7.49 1.00
N PHE A 50 -27.73 -6.70 -0.05
CA PHE A 50 -28.73 -5.63 0.02
C PHE A 50 -30.14 -6.16 0.31
N LEU A 51 -30.54 -7.28 -0.31
CA LEU A 51 -31.83 -7.93 -0.03
C LEU A 51 -31.93 -8.36 1.45
N VAL A 52 -30.87 -8.93 2.02
CA VAL A 52 -30.82 -9.30 3.45
C VAL A 52 -30.86 -8.06 4.35
N ALA A 53 -30.20 -6.96 3.97
CA ALA A 53 -30.24 -5.70 4.71
C ALA A 53 -31.65 -5.07 4.76
N GLY A 54 -32.52 -5.35 3.78
CA GLY A 54 -33.93 -4.96 3.77
C GLY A 54 -34.81 -5.63 4.84
N GLY A 55 -34.27 -6.60 5.59
CA GLY A 55 -34.93 -7.15 6.77
C GLY A 55 -36.04 -8.17 6.48
N SER A 56 -37.09 -8.15 7.30
CA SER A 56 -38.17 -9.13 7.27
C SER A 56 -39.05 -9.01 6.02
N MET A 57 -39.47 -10.15 5.47
CA MET A 57 -40.48 -10.23 4.40
C MET A 57 -41.80 -9.59 4.83
N GLY A 58 -42.00 -8.34 4.40
CA GLY A 58 -43.20 -7.56 4.58
C GLY A 58 -44.06 -7.50 3.31
N ARG A 59 -45.02 -6.57 3.29
CA ARG A 59 -45.83 -6.29 2.10
C ARG A 59 -45.03 -5.46 1.07
N PRO A 60 -45.37 -5.48 -0.24
CA PRO A 60 -44.66 -4.71 -1.27
C PRO A 60 -45.00 -3.20 -1.20
N PRO A 61 -44.02 -2.28 -1.28
CA PRO A 61 -44.22 -0.83 -1.03
C PRO A 61 -44.91 -0.06 -2.18
N LEU A 62 -45.73 -0.72 -2.99
CA LEU A 62 -46.35 -0.14 -4.19
C LEU A 62 -47.78 0.40 -3.94
N ASN A 63 -48.51 -0.18 -2.99
CA ASN A 63 -49.98 0.00 -2.88
C ASN A 63 -50.47 0.22 -1.42
N ALA A 64 -49.58 0.32 -0.44
CA ALA A 64 -49.98 0.35 0.97
C ALA A 64 -50.50 1.75 1.37
N PRO A 65 -51.56 1.84 2.18
CA PRO A 65 -51.89 3.10 2.84
C PRO A 65 -50.72 3.50 3.75
N GLU A 66 -50.49 4.81 3.87
CA GLU A 66 -49.49 5.35 4.79
C GLU A 66 -49.65 4.72 6.17
N ASN A 67 -48.55 4.25 6.76
CA ASN A 67 -48.46 3.68 8.11
C ASN A 67 -48.91 2.20 8.28
N GLU A 68 -49.03 1.39 7.23
CA GLU A 68 -49.23 -0.06 7.38
C GLU A 68 -48.01 -0.75 8.03
N VAL A 69 -48.20 -1.31 9.24
CA VAL A 69 -47.15 -2.04 9.99
C VAL A 69 -46.77 -3.33 9.25
N GLY A 70 -45.48 -3.49 8.94
CA GLY A 70 -44.97 -4.65 8.19
C GLY A 70 -44.72 -4.41 6.70
N MET A 71 -44.42 -3.17 6.31
CA MET A 71 -43.86 -2.81 5.00
C MET A 71 -42.40 -3.26 4.88
N VAL A 72 -41.96 -3.71 3.69
CA VAL A 72 -40.52 -3.84 3.38
C VAL A 72 -39.89 -2.46 3.20
N ASP A 73 -38.67 -2.26 3.67
CA ASP A 73 -37.92 -1.01 3.45
C ASP A 73 -37.61 -0.80 1.95
N PRO A 74 -38.11 0.27 1.31
CA PRO A 74 -37.83 0.56 -0.10
C PRO A 74 -36.39 1.05 -0.33
N LEU A 75 -35.67 1.50 0.70
CA LEU A 75 -34.36 2.13 0.54
C LEU A 75 -33.28 1.14 0.02
N PRO A 76 -33.08 -0.07 0.61
CA PRO A 76 -32.18 -1.07 0.04
C PRO A 76 -32.59 -1.55 -1.36
N GLN A 77 -33.90 -1.56 -1.67
CA GLN A 77 -34.41 -1.96 -2.98
C GLN A 77 -34.03 -0.95 -4.08
N ALA A 78 -34.11 0.35 -3.79
CA ALA A 78 -33.66 1.41 -4.71
C ALA A 78 -32.14 1.36 -4.95
N PHE A 79 -31.35 1.11 -3.90
CA PHE A 79 -29.90 0.93 -4.03
C PHE A 79 -29.54 -0.31 -4.86
N MET A 80 -30.27 -1.43 -4.67
CA MET A 80 -30.09 -2.65 -5.47
C MET A 80 -30.32 -2.41 -6.97
N LEU A 81 -31.38 -1.69 -7.35
CA LEU A 81 -31.63 -1.32 -8.75
C LEU A 81 -30.48 -0.48 -9.34
N THR A 82 -29.99 0.50 -8.59
CA THR A 82 -28.86 1.35 -8.99
C THR A 82 -27.57 0.52 -9.15
N ALA A 83 -27.28 -0.38 -8.21
CA ALA A 83 -26.13 -1.27 -8.27
C ALA A 83 -26.16 -2.22 -9.49
N ILE A 84 -27.33 -2.74 -9.84
CA ILE A 84 -27.53 -3.58 -11.04
C ILE A 84 -27.23 -2.79 -12.31
N VAL A 85 -27.77 -1.57 -12.46
CA VAL A 85 -27.55 -0.74 -13.66
C VAL A 85 -26.07 -0.33 -13.80
N ILE A 86 -25.42 0.09 -12.71
CA ILE A 86 -23.99 0.39 -12.71
C ILE A 86 -23.18 -0.86 -13.10
N THR A 87 -23.49 -2.02 -12.50
CA THR A 87 -22.82 -3.30 -12.85
C THR A 87 -22.99 -3.65 -14.32
N LEU A 88 -24.20 -3.55 -14.88
CA LEU A 88 -24.43 -3.85 -16.29
C LEU A 88 -23.67 -2.88 -17.21
N GLY A 89 -23.61 -1.59 -16.85
CA GLY A 89 -22.82 -0.58 -17.57
C GLY A 89 -21.31 -0.88 -17.53
N THR A 90 -20.76 -1.17 -16.35
CA THR A 90 -19.33 -1.51 -16.21
C THR A 90 -18.98 -2.83 -16.88
N ILE A 91 -19.82 -3.86 -16.79
CA ILE A 91 -19.61 -5.13 -17.50
C ILE A 91 -19.68 -4.91 -19.01
N ALA A 92 -20.67 -4.18 -19.54
CA ALA A 92 -20.74 -3.90 -20.97
C ALA A 92 -19.51 -3.12 -21.48
N PHE A 93 -19.04 -2.14 -20.72
CA PHE A 93 -17.83 -1.38 -21.03
C PHE A 93 -16.55 -2.23 -20.99
N VAL A 94 -16.34 -2.99 -19.91
CA VAL A 94 -15.18 -3.89 -19.76
C VAL A 94 -15.22 -5.01 -20.80
N LEU A 95 -16.39 -5.56 -21.13
CA LEU A 95 -16.54 -6.58 -22.16
C LEU A 95 -16.27 -6.03 -23.57
N ALA A 96 -16.65 -4.78 -23.85
CA ALA A 96 -16.28 -4.11 -25.11
C ALA A 96 -14.76 -3.87 -25.20
N MET A 97 -14.11 -3.47 -24.11
CA MET A 97 -12.65 -3.37 -24.04
C MET A 97 -11.95 -4.73 -24.15
N ALA A 98 -12.49 -5.77 -23.51
CA ALA A 98 -11.97 -7.14 -23.57
C ALA A 98 -12.06 -7.70 -24.99
N TYR A 99 -13.20 -7.54 -25.66
CA TYR A 99 -13.37 -7.88 -27.06
C TYR A 99 -12.37 -7.13 -27.96
N ARG A 100 -12.14 -5.84 -27.70
CA ARG A 100 -11.14 -5.05 -28.41
C ARG A 100 -9.71 -5.52 -28.14
N SER A 101 -9.39 -5.88 -26.89
CA SER A 101 -8.08 -6.43 -26.50
C SER A 101 -7.84 -7.78 -27.18
N TRP A 102 -8.81 -8.69 -27.15
CA TRP A 102 -8.74 -9.97 -27.85
C TRP A 102 -8.54 -9.81 -29.36
N GLN A 103 -9.19 -8.82 -29.99
CA GLN A 103 -8.98 -8.51 -31.41
C GLN A 103 -7.55 -8.04 -31.73
N LEU A 104 -6.84 -7.44 -30.77
CA LEU A 104 -5.47 -6.91 -30.95
C LEU A 104 -4.39 -7.93 -30.56
N ASN A 105 -4.59 -8.66 -29.45
CA ASN A 105 -3.60 -9.57 -28.87
C ASN A 105 -3.84 -11.04 -29.21
N GLY A 106 -5.06 -11.44 -29.60
CA GLY A 106 -5.43 -12.82 -29.92
C GLY A 106 -5.60 -13.76 -28.71
N HIS A 107 -5.23 -13.32 -27.51
CA HIS A 107 -5.40 -14.03 -26.25
C HIS A 107 -5.97 -13.13 -25.16
N ASP A 108 -6.60 -13.73 -24.15
CA ASP A 108 -7.36 -13.06 -23.09
C ASP A 108 -6.67 -13.14 -21.71
N GLU A 109 -5.37 -13.43 -21.71
CA GLU A 109 -4.52 -13.55 -20.52
C GLU A 109 -3.74 -12.25 -20.27
N VAL A 110 -3.91 -11.69 -19.06
CA VAL A 110 -3.18 -10.54 -18.54
C VAL A 110 -1.69 -10.88 -18.45
N GLN A 111 -0.86 -10.12 -19.18
CA GLN A 111 0.58 -10.31 -19.25
C GLN A 111 1.28 -9.59 -18.09
N ASP A 112 2.38 -10.17 -17.59
CA ASP A 112 3.33 -9.45 -16.74
C ASP A 112 4.23 -8.56 -17.61
N ASP A 113 4.57 -7.36 -17.13
CA ASP A 113 5.52 -6.51 -17.85
C ASP A 113 6.93 -7.13 -17.86
N LEU A 114 7.65 -6.93 -18.97
CA LEU A 114 9.06 -7.24 -19.08
C LEU A 114 9.90 -6.30 -18.21
N GLU A 115 9.44 -5.07 -17.98
CA GLU A 115 10.07 -4.11 -17.07
C GLU A 115 9.96 -4.57 -15.61
N ASP A 116 8.79 -5.04 -15.16
CA ASP A 116 8.60 -5.62 -13.82
C ASP A 116 9.58 -6.76 -13.55
N ARG A 117 9.73 -7.68 -14.52
CA ARG A 117 10.69 -8.80 -14.43
C ARG A 117 12.15 -8.35 -14.40
N ARG A 118 12.49 -7.23 -15.05
CA ARG A 118 13.85 -6.64 -15.03
C ARG A 118 14.11 -5.91 -13.71
N LEU A 119 13.14 -5.16 -13.21
CA LEU A 119 13.22 -4.44 -11.94
C LEU A 119 13.33 -5.42 -10.77
N ALA A 120 12.47 -6.45 -10.73
CA ALA A 120 12.54 -7.52 -9.73
C ALA A 120 13.90 -8.25 -9.74
N ARG A 121 14.51 -8.45 -10.92
CA ARG A 121 15.85 -9.03 -11.02
C ARG A 121 16.94 -8.08 -10.51
N ARG A 122 16.87 -6.78 -10.80
CA ARG A 122 17.83 -5.79 -10.28
C ARG A 122 17.74 -5.67 -8.77
N ALA A 123 16.54 -5.47 -8.23
CA ALA A 123 16.30 -5.42 -6.79
C ALA A 123 16.78 -6.69 -6.05
N ALA A 124 16.73 -7.86 -6.70
CA ALA A 124 17.28 -9.09 -6.14
C ALA A 124 18.82 -9.15 -6.15
N LEU A 125 19.50 -8.44 -7.06
CA LEU A 125 20.96 -8.30 -7.07
C LEU A 125 21.42 -7.27 -6.04
N ASP A 126 20.76 -6.11 -5.98
CA ASP A 126 21.05 -5.05 -5.00
C ASP A 126 20.94 -5.60 -3.56
N GLN A 127 19.91 -6.42 -3.28
CA GLN A 127 19.77 -7.15 -2.01
C GLN A 127 20.84 -8.21 -1.73
N VAL A 128 21.56 -8.71 -2.75
CA VAL A 128 22.70 -9.62 -2.54
C VAL A 128 23.95 -8.81 -2.26
N GLU A 129 24.16 -7.70 -2.97
CA GLU A 129 25.26 -6.76 -2.73
C GLU A 129 25.20 -6.21 -1.29
N GLU A 130 24.03 -5.72 -0.85
CA GLU A 130 23.76 -5.26 0.53
C GLU A 130 24.02 -6.33 1.61
N ARG A 131 23.97 -7.63 1.27
CA ARG A 131 24.30 -8.72 2.22
C ARG A 131 25.77 -9.15 2.17
N VAL A 132 26.53 -8.67 1.19
CA VAL A 132 27.96 -8.96 1.00
C VAL A 132 28.83 -7.77 1.41
N THR A 133 28.23 -6.58 1.54
CA THR A 133 28.82 -5.40 2.20
C THR A 133 28.36 -5.30 3.65
N ASP A 134 29.28 -5.02 4.58
CA ASP A 134 28.93 -4.66 5.97
C ASP A 134 28.35 -3.23 6.08
N ASP A 135 27.89 -2.81 7.27
CA ASP A 135 27.44 -1.43 7.59
C ASP A 135 28.51 -0.37 7.27
N SER A 136 29.78 -0.77 7.25
CA SER A 136 30.92 0.06 6.81
C SER A 136 31.05 0.20 5.28
N GLY A 137 30.27 -0.54 4.49
CA GLY A 137 30.35 -0.63 3.02
C GLY A 137 31.45 -1.54 2.47
N ALA A 138 32.30 -2.12 3.34
CA ALA A 138 33.38 -3.02 2.95
C ALA A 138 32.84 -4.39 2.54
N THR A 139 33.42 -4.98 1.48
CA THR A 139 33.03 -6.33 1.03
C THR A 139 33.67 -7.42 1.88
N LEU A 140 33.03 -8.58 2.00
CA LEU A 140 33.58 -9.74 2.74
C LEU A 140 35.02 -10.15 2.33
N GLU A 141 35.41 -9.91 1.08
CA GLU A 141 36.75 -10.23 0.55
C GLU A 141 37.80 -9.17 0.95
N GLU A 142 37.39 -7.90 1.05
CA GLU A 142 38.20 -6.79 1.56
C GLU A 142 38.43 -6.91 3.07
N ASP A 143 37.38 -7.25 3.82
CA ASP A 143 37.41 -7.45 5.27
C ASP A 143 38.29 -8.67 5.66
N ALA A 144 38.19 -9.76 4.88
CA ALA A 144 39.06 -10.93 5.02
C ALA A 144 40.54 -10.64 4.67
N ALA A 145 40.80 -9.71 3.73
CA ALA A 145 42.15 -9.27 3.41
C ALA A 145 42.74 -8.31 4.46
N ALA A 146 41.89 -7.61 5.20
CA ALA A 146 42.28 -6.74 6.32
C ALA A 146 42.57 -7.53 7.63
N MET A 147 42.12 -8.79 7.74
CA MET A 147 42.49 -9.67 8.86
C MET A 147 43.98 -10.04 8.83
N VAL A 148 44.75 -9.43 9.73
CA VAL A 148 46.16 -9.77 9.97
C VAL A 148 46.27 -10.92 10.99
N ASP A 149 46.98 -11.99 10.65
CA ASP A 149 47.29 -13.09 11.56
C ASP A 149 48.35 -12.67 12.59
N GLU A 150 47.92 -12.41 13.83
CA GLU A 150 48.80 -12.03 14.96
C GLU A 150 49.84 -13.12 15.34
N THR A 151 49.76 -14.34 14.78
CA THR A 151 50.70 -15.43 15.10
C THR A 151 51.88 -15.56 14.13
N ALA A 152 51.88 -14.83 13.01
CA ALA A 152 52.96 -14.84 12.02
C ALA A 152 54.22 -14.08 12.55
N THR A 153 55.12 -14.79 13.21
CA THR A 153 56.29 -14.20 13.89
C THR A 153 57.47 -13.89 12.94
N ASP A 154 58.01 -12.69 13.12
CA ASP A 154 59.16 -12.03 12.48
C ASP A 154 60.45 -12.90 12.34
N PRO A 155 61.09 -12.97 11.14
CA PRO A 155 62.31 -13.72 10.90
C PRO A 155 63.65 -12.94 11.04
N GLU A 156 63.69 -11.69 11.52
CA GLU A 156 64.98 -10.95 11.70
C GLU A 156 65.25 -10.45 13.13
N ARG A 157 65.90 -11.29 13.95
CA ARG A 157 66.71 -10.84 15.10
C ARG A 157 68.14 -11.35 15.02
N GLU A 158 69.00 -10.51 14.46
CA GLU A 158 70.45 -10.68 14.46
C GLU A 158 71.01 -10.62 15.90
N LEU A 159 71.82 -11.61 16.29
CA LEU A 159 72.41 -11.68 17.63
C LEU A 159 73.52 -10.64 17.81
N VAL A 160 73.24 -9.60 18.61
CA VAL A 160 74.28 -8.67 19.10
C VAL A 160 75.11 -9.38 20.18
N PRO A 161 76.45 -9.54 20.01
CA PRO A 161 77.29 -10.24 20.98
C PRO A 161 77.60 -9.38 22.21
N ALA A 162 77.57 -9.99 23.40
CA ALA A 162 77.81 -9.31 24.67
C ALA A 162 79.32 -9.08 24.94
N GLY A 163 79.74 -7.82 25.06
CA GLY A 163 81.09 -7.49 25.54
C GLY A 163 81.54 -6.04 25.29
N GLY A 164 81.23 -5.11 26.19
CA GLY A 164 81.76 -3.74 26.19
C GLY A 164 81.31 -2.93 27.42
N PRO A 165 82.09 -1.95 27.95
CA PRO A 165 81.92 -1.48 29.34
C PRO A 165 80.89 -0.36 29.53
N LEU A 166 80.22 -0.36 30.70
CA LEU A 166 79.59 0.81 31.33
C LEU A 166 80.69 1.71 31.95
N PRO A 167 80.66 3.06 31.83
CA PRO A 167 79.88 3.96 32.71
C PRO A 167 79.20 5.12 31.90
N GLU A 168 78.70 6.25 32.42
CA GLU A 168 78.65 6.87 33.78
C GLU A 168 77.23 7.41 34.11
N GLU A 169 77.01 8.73 34.12
CA GLU A 169 75.88 9.41 34.79
C GLU A 169 75.53 10.79 34.15
N ARG A 170 74.41 11.37 34.62
CA ARG A 170 73.97 12.81 34.66
C ARG A 170 73.31 13.38 33.38
N GLU A 171 72.25 14.20 33.45
CA GLU A 171 71.33 14.58 34.56
C GLU A 171 69.99 15.10 33.97
N ASP A 172 68.94 15.17 34.79
CA ASP A 172 67.53 15.57 34.48
C ASP A 172 67.29 17.05 34.91
N PRO A 173 66.08 17.65 34.93
CA PRO A 173 64.95 17.71 33.97
C PRO A 173 64.55 19.17 33.57
N ALA A 174 63.59 19.28 32.63
CA ALA A 174 62.52 20.30 32.51
C ALA A 174 62.81 21.82 32.59
N GLU A 175 62.38 22.59 31.57
CA GLU A 175 61.65 23.86 31.77
C GLU A 175 60.94 24.41 30.50
N ARG A 176 59.74 24.99 30.70
CA ARG A 176 59.01 26.01 29.87
C ARG A 176 58.82 25.70 28.37
N ALA A 177 57.65 25.33 27.86
CA ALA A 177 56.34 26.01 27.87
C ALA A 177 56.27 27.37 27.12
N GLN A 178 55.29 27.46 26.20
CA GLN A 178 54.65 28.68 25.63
C GLN A 178 55.44 29.53 24.61
N ASP A 179 55.04 29.50 23.33
CA ASP A 179 54.73 30.71 22.52
C ASP A 179 53.87 30.37 21.28
N ALA A 180 53.06 31.34 20.80
CA ALA A 180 52.29 31.46 19.53
C ALA A 180 51.45 30.26 18.99
N GLY A 181 50.17 30.36 18.61
CA GLY A 181 49.25 31.50 18.52
C GLY A 181 48.96 31.96 17.06
N LEU A 182 47.73 31.78 16.58
CA LEU A 182 47.04 32.61 15.56
C LEU A 182 45.56 32.17 15.34
N GLU A 183 44.73 33.10 14.83
CA GLU A 183 43.26 33.19 14.99
C GLU A 183 42.45 32.83 13.70
N PRO A 184 41.10 32.73 13.77
CA PRO A 184 40.25 32.15 12.72
C PRO A 184 39.59 33.17 11.76
N THR A 185 39.01 32.66 10.65
CA THR A 185 38.12 33.44 9.76
C THR A 185 36.77 32.74 9.59
N GLN A 186 35.67 33.47 9.80
CA GLN A 186 34.30 33.04 9.51
C GLN A 186 33.81 33.63 8.18
N GLU A 187 33.03 32.87 7.40
CA GLU A 187 32.21 33.44 6.33
C GLU A 187 30.81 32.79 6.27
N SER A 188 29.81 33.63 6.53
CA SER A 188 28.48 33.78 5.89
C SER A 188 28.18 32.92 4.63
N ARG A 189 26.93 32.58 4.24
CA ARG A 189 25.54 32.81 4.73
C ARG A 189 24.56 31.98 3.85
N GLU A 190 23.25 32.20 4.04
CA GLU A 190 22.11 31.86 3.16
C GLU A 190 21.58 30.42 3.31
N ALA A 191 20.32 30.15 3.73
CA ALA A 191 18.97 30.65 3.37
C ALA A 191 18.37 29.94 2.13
N GLY A 192 17.10 29.53 2.12
CA GLY A 192 16.09 29.57 3.19
C GLY A 192 14.86 28.71 2.85
N GLY A 193 14.03 28.42 3.86
CA GLY A 193 12.81 27.62 3.71
C GLY A 193 11.59 28.46 3.31
N HIS A 194 10.71 27.91 2.47
CA HIS A 194 9.47 28.55 2.01
C HIS A 194 8.32 27.53 1.99
N THR A 195 7.31 27.74 2.83
CA THR A 195 6.07 26.93 2.91
C THR A 195 4.91 27.80 3.41
N ALA A 196 3.67 27.38 3.07
CA ALA A 196 2.39 28.11 3.21
C ALA A 196 2.16 29.16 2.09
N PRO A 197 0.91 29.38 1.62
CA PRO A 197 -0.34 29.21 2.38
C PRO A 197 -1.39 28.25 1.78
N GLY A 198 -2.25 27.74 2.66
CA GLY A 198 -3.62 27.36 2.32
C GLY A 198 -4.59 28.33 3.01
N THR A 199 -5.59 28.81 2.29
CA THR A 199 -6.81 29.45 2.83
C THR A 199 -7.93 29.22 1.82
N ASP A 200 -9.03 28.68 2.33
CA ASP A 200 -10.15 28.20 1.51
C ASP A 200 -10.93 29.32 0.81
N ARG A 201 -11.67 28.93 -0.22
CA ARG A 201 -12.56 29.78 -1.01
C ARG A 201 -13.96 29.13 -1.02
N GLU A 202 -14.97 29.96 -1.27
CA GLU A 202 -16.37 29.58 -1.58
C GLU A 202 -17.20 29.15 -0.33
N GLU A 203 -18.47 29.54 -0.17
CA GLU A 203 -19.29 30.42 -1.02
C GLU A 203 -20.44 31.14 -0.26
N HIS A 204 -20.99 32.17 -0.90
CA HIS A 204 -22.22 32.84 -0.47
C HIS A 204 -23.47 32.00 -0.80
N ALA A 205 -24.45 31.97 0.11
CA ALA A 205 -25.83 31.68 -0.27
C ALA A 205 -26.79 32.59 0.52
N THR A 206 -27.72 33.24 -0.19
CA THR A 206 -28.56 34.32 0.33
C THR A 206 -30.04 33.91 0.38
N ARG A 207 -30.64 34.21 1.53
CA ARG A 207 -32.09 34.41 1.81
C ARG A 207 -33.01 34.72 0.61
N ALA A 208 -34.07 33.92 0.46
CA ALA A 208 -35.42 34.25 -0.01
C ALA A 208 -36.39 33.24 0.68
N GLU A 209 -37.39 33.68 1.46
CA GLU A 209 -38.81 33.80 1.07
C GLU A 209 -39.45 32.45 0.66
N GLY A 210 -40.57 31.96 1.23
CA GLY A 210 -41.55 32.55 2.16
C GLY A 210 -42.88 32.84 1.44
N GLU A 211 -44.00 32.34 1.96
CA GLU A 211 -45.40 32.61 1.54
C GLU A 211 -45.82 32.02 0.15
N ASP A 212 -47.10 31.74 -0.16
CA ASP A 212 -48.25 31.25 0.63
C ASP A 212 -49.36 30.69 -0.32
N GLU A 213 -50.42 30.09 0.25
CA GLU A 213 -51.71 29.55 -0.23
C GLU A 213 -52.36 29.92 -1.61
N GLY A 214 -53.27 29.03 -2.07
CA GLY A 214 -54.33 29.25 -3.09
C GLY A 214 -54.27 28.25 -4.26
N GLY A 215 -55.29 27.44 -4.59
CA GLY A 215 -56.64 27.81 -5.09
C GLY A 215 -56.58 28.03 -6.63
N GLU A 216 -57.40 27.48 -7.53
CA GLU A 216 -58.66 26.71 -7.51
C GLU A 216 -58.68 25.71 -8.71
N ARG A 217 -59.31 24.53 -8.61
CA ARG A 217 -60.56 24.17 -9.33
C ARG A 217 -60.92 25.01 -10.57
N THR A 218 -60.88 24.41 -11.76
CA THR A 218 -62.06 23.92 -12.54
C THR A 218 -61.59 23.13 -13.76
#